data_AF-A0A1Z4N2S7-F1
#
_entry.id   AF-A0A1Z4N2S7-F1
#
_cell.length_a   1.000
_cell.length_b   1.000
_cell.length_c   1.000
_cell.angle_alpha   90.00
_cell.angle_beta   90.00
_cell.angle_gamma   90.00
#
_symmetry.space_group_name_H-M   'P 1'
#
loop_
_entity.id
_entity.type
_entity.pdbx_description
1 polymer ?
#
loop_
_entity_poly.entity_id
_entity_poly.type
_entity_poly.pdbx_seq_one_letter_code
_entity_poly.pdbx_strand_id
1 'polypeptide(L)' 'MIFQQLRIGDYFRIPGISFSCVYRKASSSSCTLDMILRPIRRSAIVVPLNRVELSRYIAQKKELIQDLEE' A
#
# COMPACT_ATOMS: atom_id res chain seq x y z
N MET A 1 -1.61 9.30 10.22
CA MET A 1 -2.58 10.20 9.55
C MET A 1 -3.86 9.42 9.26
N ILE A 2 -4.90 10.05 8.71
CA ILE A 2 -6.12 9.32 8.27
C ILE A 2 -6.14 9.08 6.76
N PHE A 3 -6.82 8.02 6.32
CA PHE A 3 -6.91 7.62 4.92
C PHE A 3 -7.41 8.73 4.01
N GLN A 4 -8.39 9.53 4.44
CA GLN A 4 -8.92 10.66 3.66
C GLN A 4 -7.84 11.67 3.25
N GLN A 5 -6.80 11.86 4.06
CA GLN A 5 -5.74 12.84 3.82
C GLN A 5 -4.71 12.39 2.78
N LEU A 6 -4.66 11.10 2.43
CA LEU A 6 -3.79 10.60 1.36
C LEU A 6 -4.26 11.07 -0.02
N ARG A 7 -3.33 11.23 -0.97
CA ARG A 7 -3.66 11.44 -2.38
C ARG A 7 -3.94 10.10 -3.06
N ILE A 8 -4.74 10.13 -4.13
CA ILE A 8 -4.93 8.95 -4.98
C ILE A 8 -3.56 8.55 -5.54
N GLY A 9 -3.23 7.26 -5.47
CA GLY A 9 -1.94 6.73 -5.87
C GLY A 9 -0.91 6.61 -4.76
N ASP A 10 -1.12 7.24 -3.59
CA ASP A 10 -0.22 7.12 -2.44
C ASP A 10 -0.20 5.69 -1.90
N TYR A 11 0.98 5.24 -1.52
CA TYR A 11 1.20 3.96 -0.86
C TYR A 11 1.18 4.13 0.66
N PHE A 12 0.56 3.20 1.36
CA PHE A 12 0.42 3.25 2.81
C PHE A 12 0.31 1.86 3.45
N ARG A 13 0.51 1.82 4.76
CA ARG A 13 0.24 0.66 5.63
C ARG A 13 -0.89 0.98 6.59
N ILE A 14 -1.56 -0.07 7.05
CA ILE A 14 -2.55 0.01 8.13
C ILE A 14 -1.87 -0.47 9.41
N PRO A 15 -1.85 0.33 10.51
CA PRO A 15 -1.29 -0.11 11.78
C PRO A 15 -1.93 -1.40 12.28
N GLY A 16 -1.12 -2.28 12.88
CA GLY A 16 -1.58 -3.58 13.39
C GLY A 16 -1.73 -4.67 12.31
N ILE A 17 -1.49 -4.34 11.04
CA ILE A 17 -1.36 -5.33 9.95
C ILE A 17 0.12 -5.60 9.68
N SER A 18 0.43 -6.76 9.09
CA SER A 18 1.79 -7.11 8.68
C SER A 18 2.47 -5.99 7.88
N PHE A 19 3.76 -5.76 8.14
CA PHE A 19 4.58 -4.77 7.43
C PHE A 19 4.73 -5.06 5.94
N SER A 20 4.53 -6.32 5.52
CA SER A 20 4.52 -6.72 4.11
C SER A 20 3.26 -6.28 3.37
N CYS A 21 2.17 -5.96 4.07
CA CYS A 21 0.93 -5.51 3.45
C CYS A 21 1.01 -4.02 3.09
N VAL A 22 1.38 -3.73 1.85
CA VAL A 22 1.44 -2.37 1.32
C VAL A 22 0.21 -2.11 0.44
N TYR A 23 -0.57 -1.11 0.82
CA TYR A 23 -1.78 -0.70 0.14
C TYR A 23 -1.52 0.51 -0.74
N ARG A 24 -2.30 0.69 -1.80
CA ARG A 24 -2.31 1.90 -2.63
C ARG A 24 -3.69 2.55 -2.64
N LYS A 25 -3.77 3.86 -2.43
CA LYS A 25 -5.07 4.56 -2.44
C LYS A 25 -5.64 4.59 -3.87
N ALA A 26 -6.86 4.11 -4.03
CA ALA A 26 -7.55 4.05 -5.32
C ALA A 26 -8.66 5.11 -5.43
N SER A 27 -9.34 5.43 -4.33
CA SER A 27 -10.40 6.45 -4.29
C SER A 27 -10.56 7.05 -2.89
N SER A 28 -11.62 7.82 -2.67
CA SER A 28 -11.99 8.35 -1.34
C SER A 28 -12.46 7.27 -0.35
N SER A 29 -12.79 6.07 -0.81
CA SER A 29 -13.31 4.98 0.04
C SER A 29 -12.79 3.58 -0.32
N SER A 30 -11.76 3.51 -1.18
CA SER A 30 -11.15 2.24 -1.58
C SER A 30 -9.64 2.33 -1.76
N CYS A 31 -8.97 1.22 -1.52
CA CYS A 31 -7.55 1.02 -1.76
C CYS A 31 -7.32 -0.32 -2.47
N THR A 32 -6.12 -0.56 -2.97
CA THR A 32 -5.72 -1.85 -3.52
C THR A 32 -4.63 -2.48 -2.66
N LEU A 33 -4.66 -3.80 -2.53
CA LEU A 33 -3.58 -4.65 -2.02
C LEU A 33 -3.35 -5.73 -3.07
N ASP A 34 -2.14 -5.84 -3.61
CA ASP A 34 -1.84 -6.80 -4.69
C ASP A 34 -2.84 -6.76 -5.86
N MET A 35 -3.15 -5.54 -6.34
CA MET A 35 -4.13 -5.26 -7.40
C MET A 35 -5.60 -5.58 -7.06
N ILE A 36 -5.88 -6.18 -5.90
CA ILE A 36 -7.25 -6.45 -5.45
C ILE A 36 -7.81 -5.20 -4.77
N LEU A 37 -8.92 -4.68 -5.30
CA LEU A 37 -9.64 -3.55 -4.72
C LEU A 37 -10.32 -3.94 -3.40
N ARG A 38 -10.13 -3.13 -2.37
CA ARG A 38 -10.70 -3.33 -1.03
C ARG A 38 -11.36 -2.04 -0.54
N PRO A 39 -12.50 -2.14 0.18
CA PRO A 39 -13.09 -1.00 0.85
C PRO A 39 -12.24 -0.58 2.05
N ILE A 40 -12.24 0.72 2.37
CA ILE A 40 -11.58 1.26 3.57
C ILE A 40 -12.37 2.45 4.11
N ARG A 41 -12.43 2.57 5.45
CA ARG A 41 -13.08 3.70 6.11
C ARG A 41 -12.29 4.98 5.86
N ARG A 42 -12.98 6.09 5.56
CA ARG A 42 -12.35 7.41 5.35
C ARG A 42 -11.49 7.87 6.52
N SER A 43 -11.92 7.56 7.74
CA SER A 43 -11.26 7.88 9.01
C SER A 43 -10.23 6.83 9.45
N ALA A 44 -9.98 5.78 8.65
CA ALA A 44 -9.01 4.75 9.02
C ALA A 44 -7.63 5.36 9.24
N ILE A 45 -6.96 4.98 10.33
CA ILE A 45 -5.60 5.40 10.61
C ILE A 45 -4.66 4.66 9.65
N VAL A 46 -3.78 5.40 9.00
CA VAL A 46 -2.83 4.89 8.02
C VAL A 46 -1.45 5.53 8.22
N VAL A 47 -0.43 4.81 7.77
CA VAL A 47 0.96 5.25 7.74
C VAL A 47 1.40 5.35 6.27
N PRO A 48 1.60 6.55 5.71
CA PRO A 48 2.09 6.70 4.34
C PRO A 48 3.52 6.14 4.23
N LEU A 49 3.83 5.49 3.11
CA LEU A 49 5.20 5.11 2.81
C LEU A 49 5.97 6.32 2.28
N ASN A 50 7.16 6.53 2.80
CA ASN A 50 8.09 7.48 2.20
C ASN A 50 8.75 6.89 0.94
N ARG A 51 9.50 7.73 0.20
CA ARG A 51 10.16 7.30 -1.05
C ARG A 51 11.08 6.10 -0.84
N VAL A 52 11.85 6.07 0.24
CA VAL A 52 12.82 5.00 0.52
C VAL A 52 12.10 3.67 0.79
N GLU A 53 11.05 3.69 1.60
CA GLU A 53 10.22 2.52 1.88
C GLU A 53 9.53 1.99 0.63
N LEU A 54 9.00 2.89 -0.20
CA LEU A 54 8.36 2.54 -1.46
C LEU A 54 9.36 1.89 -2.44
N SER A 55 10.56 2.47 -2.57
CA SER A 55 11.61 1.89 -3.42
C SER A 55 12.01 0.48 -2.97
N ARG A 56 12.18 0.25 -1.66
CA ARG A 56 12.46 -1.09 -1.12
C ARG A 56 11.33 -2.08 -1.40
N TYR A 57 10.09 -1.67 -1.19
CA TYR A 57 8.92 -2.50 -1.48
C TYR A 57 8.86 -2.90 -2.95
N ILE A 58 9.09 -1.95 -3.87
CA ILE A 58 9.07 -2.23 -5.32
C ILE A 58 10.23 -3.16 -5.72
N ALA A 59 11.43 -2.97 -5.15
CA ALA A 59 12.56 -3.85 -5.41
C ALA A 59 12.27 -5.29 -4.97
N GLN A 60 11.79 -5.48 -3.74
CA GLN A 60 11.40 -6.80 -3.21
C GLN A 60 10.30 -7.47 -4.03
N LYS A 61 9.30 -6.69 -4.49
CA LYS A 61 8.24 -7.19 -5.37
C LYS A 61 8.79 -7.67 -6.72
N LYS A 62 9.80 -6.99 -7.26
CA LYS A 62 10.44 -7.37 -8.54
C LYS A 62 11.27 -8.64 -8.40
N GLU A 63 12.09 -8.73 -7.35
CA GLU A 63 12.88 -9.93 -7.06
C GLU A 63 11.97 -11.16 -6.92
N LEU A 64 10.87 -11.05 -6.15
CA LEU A 64 9.90 -12.14 -6.00
C LEU A 64 9.26 -12.57 -7.34
N ILE A 65 8.97 -11.62 -8.24
CA ILE A 65 8.39 -11.95 -9.54
C ILE A 65 9.44 -12.65 -10.42
N GLN A 66 10.69 -12.20 -10.39
CA GLN A 66 11.78 -12.81 -11.15
C GLN A 66 12.06 -14.25 -10.68
N ASP A 67 12.09 -14.49 -9.36
CA ASP A 67 12.28 -15.83 -8.78
C ASP A 67 11.14 -16.81 -9.10
N LEU A 68 9.95 -16.33 -9.48
CA LEU A 68 8.81 -17.16 -9.87
C LEU A 68 8.77 -17.45 -11.38
N GLU A 69 9.59 -16.76 -12.18
CA GLU A 69 9.69 -16.91 -13.64
C GLU A 69 10.89 -17.77 -14.08
N GLU A 70 11.81 -18.13 -13.16
CA GLU A 70 12.89 -19.13 -13.33
C GLU A 70 12.48 -20.54 -12.86
#